data_AF-A0A1T2X1W0-F1
#
_entry.id   AF-A0A1T2X1W0-F1
#
_cell.length_a   1.000
_cell.length_b   1.000
_cell.length_c   1.000
_cell.angle_alpha   90.00
_cell.angle_beta   90.00
_cell.angle_gamma   90.00
#
_symmetry.space_group_name_H-M   'P 1'
#
loop_
_entity.id
_entity.type
_entity.pdbx_description
1 polymer ?
#
loop_
_entity_poly.entity_id
_entity_poly.type
_entity_poly.pdbx_seq_one_letter_code
_entity_poly.pdbx_strand_id
1 'polypeptide(L)'
;MKTRVKVTIAALSSVLLLGSMNFAAEAAPSKSVKTVAAKPQAVNKAEQLEKEEIARINKLLEENPDDSYMVYVSNELTKGKGLETFAMGNISPEYTTYEDYWIKASTLKEPIPKQPDGLPEGYSFAEGKIIGPNSGNYQKEMKAEAKKLGKQIYSKKINWTTTNLITLKYKNGDNYIQLQSTRLDAKDNKQKGYTYLTAEEMKKKNPKISAEFISTTLSWIENDKAFAITTNPGNPSTKDDLIKLAKTAVKK
;
A
#
# COMPACT_ATOMS: atom_id res chain seq x y z
N MET A 1 7.37 -5.52 48.87
CA MET A 1 7.07 -4.25 48.16
C MET A 1 6.58 -4.59 46.76
N LYS A 2 5.42 -4.05 46.40
CA LYS A 2 4.74 -4.20 45.11
C LYS A 2 5.29 -3.18 44.13
N THR A 3 5.48 -3.57 42.87
CA THR A 3 4.99 -2.78 41.72
C THR A 3 4.97 -3.65 40.45
N ARG A 4 3.78 -4.15 40.11
CA ARG A 4 3.42 -4.57 38.75
C ARG A 4 3.04 -3.31 37.99
N VAL A 5 3.79 -2.96 36.94
CA VAL A 5 3.39 -1.90 36.01
C VAL A 5 2.49 -2.53 34.94
N LYS A 6 1.21 -2.15 34.97
CA LYS A 6 0.25 -2.42 33.90
C LYS A 6 0.53 -1.42 32.78
N VAL A 7 0.86 -1.90 31.59
CA VAL A 7 0.96 -1.06 30.39
C VAL A 7 -0.43 -0.96 29.79
N THR A 8 -1.02 0.23 29.90
CA THR A 8 -2.28 0.61 29.27
C THR A 8 -1.98 0.95 27.81
N ILE A 9 -2.57 0.21 26.86
CA ILE A 9 -2.55 0.56 25.44
C ILE A 9 -3.55 1.69 25.23
N ALA A 10 -3.05 2.92 25.12
CA ALA A 10 -3.85 4.07 24.68
C ALA A 10 -3.89 4.08 23.15
N ALA A 11 -5.06 3.82 22.59
CA ALA A 11 -5.35 4.03 21.17
C ALA A 11 -5.28 5.53 20.84
N LEU A 12 -4.30 5.95 20.04
CA LEU A 12 -4.20 7.30 19.50
C LEU A 12 -4.69 7.28 18.04
N SER A 13 -5.98 7.53 17.88
CA SER A 13 -6.58 7.87 16.59
C SER A 13 -6.42 9.36 16.31
N SER A 14 -5.84 9.66 15.14
CA SER A 14 -6.16 10.75 14.21
C SER A 14 -6.26 12.19 14.70
N VAL A 15 -5.38 13.07 14.18
CA VAL A 15 -5.76 14.42 13.74
C VAL A 15 -4.94 14.83 12.50
N LEU A 16 -5.61 14.85 11.34
CA LEU A 16 -5.27 15.69 10.19
C LEU A 16 -5.74 17.11 10.49
N LEU A 17 -4.85 18.11 10.45
CA LEU A 17 -5.22 19.53 10.50
C LEU A 17 -4.76 20.21 9.21
N LEU A 18 -5.72 20.41 8.30
CA LEU A 18 -5.65 21.45 7.28
C LEU A 18 -6.46 22.66 7.77
N GLY A 19 -5.74 23.77 7.92
CA GLY A 19 -6.10 25.17 7.69
C GLY A 19 -7.50 25.70 7.96
N SER A 20 -7.55 26.79 8.73
CA SER A 20 -8.44 27.91 8.43
C SER A 20 -7.72 29.24 8.68
N MET A 21 -7.56 30.02 7.61
CA MET A 21 -7.24 31.45 7.69
C MET A 21 -8.54 32.21 7.96
N ASN A 22 -8.46 33.21 8.84
CA ASN A 22 -9.57 34.05 9.27
C ASN A 22 -10.01 35.04 8.17
N PHE A 23 -11.32 35.33 8.19
CA PHE A 23 -12.04 36.33 7.41
C PHE A 23 -11.61 37.76 7.74
N ALA A 24 -11.68 38.66 6.75
CA ALA A 24 -12.24 40.01 6.92
C ALA A 24 -12.37 40.73 5.56
N ALA A 25 -13.61 40.93 5.10
CA ALA A 25 -14.01 42.12 4.34
C ALA A 25 -15.55 42.17 4.35
N GLU A 26 -16.07 43.08 5.15
CA GLU A 26 -17.49 43.41 5.26
C GLU A 26 -17.92 44.28 4.07
N ALA A 27 -19.01 43.91 3.41
CA ALA A 27 -19.78 44.83 2.56
C ALA A 27 -21.27 44.44 2.58
N ALA A 28 -22.09 45.47 2.80
CA ALA A 28 -23.52 45.48 3.13
C ALA A 28 -24.47 44.95 2.01
N PRO A 29 -25.78 44.78 2.29
CA PRO A 29 -26.67 43.84 1.60
C PRO A 29 -27.39 44.43 0.39
N SER A 30 -27.67 43.61 -0.63
CA SER A 30 -28.74 43.92 -1.59
C SER A 30 -29.45 42.69 -2.16
N LYS A 31 -30.77 42.67 -1.91
CA LYS A 31 -31.90 42.22 -2.73
C LYS A 31 -31.79 40.93 -3.57
N SER A 32 -32.52 39.92 -3.08
CA SER A 32 -33.43 39.01 -3.80
C SER A 32 -32.98 38.39 -5.13
N VAL A 33 -32.65 37.09 -5.07
CA VAL A 33 -32.96 36.13 -6.16
C VAL A 33 -33.52 34.86 -5.51
N LYS A 34 -34.72 34.45 -5.97
CA LYS A 34 -35.29 33.13 -5.68
C LYS A 34 -34.36 32.06 -6.25
N THR A 35 -33.53 31.47 -5.40
CA THR A 35 -32.92 30.16 -5.69
C THR A 35 -33.71 29.10 -4.95
N VAL A 36 -34.43 28.27 -5.71
CA VAL A 36 -35.00 27.02 -5.24
C VAL A 36 -33.87 26.20 -4.61
N ALA A 37 -33.84 26.14 -3.29
CA ALA A 37 -32.88 25.37 -2.51
C ALA A 37 -33.23 23.87 -2.56
N ALA A 38 -33.10 23.25 -3.72
CA ALA A 38 -33.07 21.79 -3.80
C ALA A 38 -31.65 21.30 -3.51
N LYS A 39 -31.19 21.25 -2.24
CA LYS A 39 -29.81 20.79 -1.97
C LYS A 39 -29.39 20.15 -0.62
N PRO A 40 -30.24 19.87 0.39
CA PRO A 40 -29.83 19.03 1.53
C PRO A 40 -30.11 17.52 1.36
N GLN A 41 -31.25 17.14 0.78
CA GLN A 41 -31.72 15.73 0.79
C GLN A 41 -30.86 14.75 -0.02
N ALA A 42 -30.40 15.16 -1.22
CA ALA A 42 -29.66 14.25 -2.10
C ALA A 42 -28.25 13.90 -1.56
N VAL A 43 -27.61 14.82 -0.83
CA VAL A 43 -26.29 14.57 -0.19
C VAL A 43 -26.46 13.63 1.01
N ASN A 44 -27.52 13.81 1.80
CA ASN A 44 -27.84 12.91 2.90
C ASN A 44 -28.10 11.47 2.41
N LYS A 45 -28.82 11.31 1.28
CA LYS A 45 -29.06 10.00 0.66
C LYS A 45 -27.77 9.35 0.12
N ALA A 46 -26.86 10.13 -0.47
CA ALA A 46 -25.58 9.64 -0.94
C ALA A 46 -24.72 9.07 0.21
N GLU A 47 -24.57 9.85 1.28
CA GLU A 47 -23.82 9.46 2.47
C GLU A 47 -24.45 8.24 3.15
N GLN A 48 -25.79 8.14 3.15
CA GLN A 48 -26.49 6.98 3.70
C GLN A 48 -26.18 5.70 2.90
N LEU A 49 -26.31 5.74 1.57
CA LEU A 49 -26.05 4.58 0.72
C LEU A 49 -24.58 4.12 0.81
N GLU A 50 -23.64 5.07 0.92
CA GLU A 50 -22.22 4.76 1.11
C GLU A 50 -21.98 4.08 2.46
N LYS A 51 -22.58 4.60 3.54
CA LYS A 51 -22.50 3.98 4.88
C LYS A 51 -23.11 2.60 4.93
N GLU A 52 -24.25 2.39 4.27
CA GLU A 52 -24.90 1.07 4.18
C GLU A 52 -24.00 0.05 3.48
N GLU A 53 -23.33 0.45 2.38
CA GLU A 53 -22.41 -0.42 1.66
C GLU A 53 -21.14 -0.72 2.46
N ILE A 54 -20.56 0.29 3.13
CA ILE A 54 -19.43 0.12 4.06
C ILE A 54 -19.80 -0.85 5.18
N ALA A 55 -20.98 -0.69 5.80
CA ALA A 55 -21.45 -1.58 6.86
C ALA A 55 -21.63 -3.02 6.37
N ARG A 56 -22.16 -3.20 5.15
CA ARG A 56 -22.28 -4.51 4.52
C ARG A 56 -20.92 -5.17 4.32
N ILE A 57 -19.92 -4.42 3.85
CA ILE A 57 -18.54 -4.93 3.66
C ILE A 57 -17.90 -5.25 5.01
N ASN A 58 -18.07 -4.41 6.03
CA ASN A 58 -17.53 -4.68 7.37
C ASN A 58 -18.07 -6.01 7.93
N LYS A 59 -19.36 -6.30 7.77
CA LYS A 59 -19.92 -7.59 8.18
C LYS A 59 -19.28 -8.78 7.44
N LEU A 60 -18.99 -8.63 6.14
CA LEU A 60 -18.29 -9.67 5.39
C LEU A 60 -16.84 -9.85 5.86
N LEU A 61 -16.18 -8.78 6.29
CA LEU A 61 -14.81 -8.80 6.82
C LEU A 61 -14.75 -9.36 8.25
N GLU A 62 -15.82 -9.25 9.05
CA GLU A 62 -15.92 -9.97 10.33
C GLU A 62 -15.91 -11.48 10.12
N GLU A 63 -16.58 -11.96 9.07
CA GLU A 63 -16.60 -13.38 8.70
C GLU A 63 -15.31 -13.81 7.96
N ASN A 64 -14.70 -12.91 7.19
CA ASN A 64 -13.55 -13.19 6.33
C ASN A 64 -12.53 -12.04 6.41
N PRO A 65 -11.72 -11.95 7.48
CA PRO A 65 -10.83 -10.81 7.72
C PRO A 65 -9.74 -10.64 6.66
N ASP A 66 -9.38 -11.71 5.94
CA ASP A 66 -8.36 -11.68 4.89
C ASP A 66 -8.85 -11.22 3.52
N ASP A 67 -10.16 -10.94 3.40
CA ASP A 67 -10.73 -10.44 2.17
C ASP A 67 -10.37 -8.98 1.93
N SER A 68 -10.33 -8.61 0.65
CA SER A 68 -10.19 -7.24 0.21
C SER A 68 -11.35 -6.89 -0.71
N TYR A 69 -11.86 -5.67 -0.59
CA TYR A 69 -12.92 -5.15 -1.42
C TYR A 69 -12.47 -3.84 -2.05
N MET A 70 -12.96 -3.57 -3.26
CA MET A 70 -12.90 -2.25 -3.87
C MET A 70 -14.31 -1.70 -3.92
N VAL A 71 -14.46 -0.44 -3.54
CA VAL A 71 -15.72 0.30 -3.56
C VAL A 71 -15.62 1.40 -4.60
N TYR A 72 -16.70 1.58 -5.35
CA TYR A 72 -16.94 2.66 -6.28
C TYR A 72 -18.14 3.48 -5.78
N VAL A 73 -17.97 4.79 -5.73
CA VAL A 73 -19.02 5.75 -5.39
C VAL A 73 -19.05 6.81 -6.48
N SER A 74 -20.17 6.92 -7.19
CA SER A 74 -20.30 7.85 -8.31
C SER A 74 -20.14 9.30 -7.86
N ASN A 75 -19.25 10.04 -8.53
CA ASN A 75 -19.11 11.47 -8.32
C ASN A 75 -20.40 12.26 -8.61
N GLU A 76 -21.31 11.71 -9.43
CA GLU A 76 -22.63 12.33 -9.64
C GLU A 76 -23.49 12.26 -8.37
N LEU A 77 -23.35 11.17 -7.60
CA LEU A 77 -24.06 10.96 -6.35
C LEU A 77 -23.50 11.87 -5.24
N THR A 78 -22.17 11.98 -5.13
CA THR A 78 -21.50 12.77 -4.09
C THR A 78 -21.26 14.23 -4.47
N LYS A 79 -21.55 14.62 -5.71
CA LYS A 79 -21.21 15.93 -6.30
C LYS A 79 -19.71 16.23 -6.23
N GLY A 80 -18.89 15.20 -6.48
CA GLY A 80 -17.43 15.27 -6.47
C GLY A 80 -16.81 15.38 -5.08
N LYS A 81 -17.56 15.09 -4.01
CA LYS A 81 -17.02 14.99 -2.66
C LYS A 81 -16.56 13.56 -2.37
N GLY A 82 -15.37 13.42 -1.81
CA GLY A 82 -14.83 12.11 -1.43
C GLY A 82 -14.09 11.39 -2.56
N LEU A 83 -13.72 10.13 -2.31
CA LEU A 83 -13.01 9.29 -3.26
C LEU A 83 -14.01 8.53 -4.13
N GLU A 84 -13.88 8.65 -5.46
CA GLU A 84 -14.72 7.89 -6.41
C GLU A 84 -14.48 6.38 -6.29
N THR A 85 -13.28 5.98 -5.86
CA THR A 85 -12.92 4.59 -5.57
C THR A 85 -12.00 4.48 -4.39
N PHE A 86 -12.23 3.50 -3.51
CA PHE A 86 -11.36 3.20 -2.38
C PHE A 86 -11.40 1.72 -2.03
N ALA A 87 -10.35 1.24 -1.39
CA ALA A 87 -10.22 -0.15 -0.99
C ALA A 87 -10.59 -0.34 0.49
N MET A 88 -11.11 -1.51 0.83
CA MET A 88 -11.48 -1.93 2.19
C MET A 88 -10.95 -3.34 2.47
N GLY A 89 -10.77 -3.66 3.75
CA GLY A 89 -10.28 -4.98 4.19
C GLY A 89 -8.76 -5.10 4.16
N ASN A 90 -8.26 -6.33 4.01
CA ASN A 90 -6.85 -6.67 4.17
C ASN A 90 -6.02 -6.35 2.90
N ILE A 91 -5.94 -5.06 2.54
CA ILE A 91 -5.28 -4.58 1.31
C ILE A 91 -3.75 -4.54 1.40
N SER A 92 -3.21 -4.66 2.62
CA SER A 92 -1.79 -4.53 2.92
C SER A 92 -1.40 -5.40 4.13
N PRO A 93 -1.61 -6.73 4.10
CA PRO A 93 -1.26 -7.62 5.19
C PRO A 93 0.23 -7.54 5.50
N GLU A 94 0.51 -7.62 6.78
CA GLU A 94 1.84 -7.72 7.36
C GLU A 94 1.95 -9.06 8.09
N TYR A 95 3.13 -9.68 8.00
CA TYR A 95 3.39 -11.03 8.44
C TYR A 95 4.60 -11.03 9.37
N THR A 96 4.47 -11.66 10.53
CA THR A 96 5.55 -11.84 11.51
C THR A 96 6.25 -13.18 11.37
N THR A 97 5.68 -14.12 10.60
CA THR A 97 6.28 -15.41 10.25
C THR A 97 6.45 -15.53 8.74
N TYR A 98 7.44 -16.31 8.30
CA TYR A 98 7.66 -16.55 6.89
C TYR A 98 6.57 -17.48 6.31
N GLU A 99 6.10 -18.42 7.12
CA GLU A 99 5.10 -19.41 6.76
C GLU A 99 3.77 -18.75 6.40
N ASP A 100 3.29 -17.80 7.21
CA ASP A 100 2.03 -17.09 6.96
C ASP A 100 2.14 -16.20 5.72
N TYR A 101 3.28 -15.53 5.55
CA TYR A 101 3.59 -14.80 4.32
C TYR A 101 3.50 -15.73 3.10
N TRP A 102 4.15 -16.90 3.18
CA TRP A 102 4.26 -17.81 2.06
C TRP A 102 2.91 -18.45 1.69
N ILE A 103 2.05 -18.73 2.67
CA ILE A 103 0.67 -19.18 2.43
C ILE A 103 -0.05 -18.19 1.51
N LYS A 104 0.00 -16.88 1.79
CA LYS A 104 -0.61 -15.88 0.91
C LYS A 104 0.15 -15.74 -0.41
N ALA A 105 1.47 -15.54 -0.35
CA ALA A 105 2.27 -15.24 -1.53
C ALA A 105 2.21 -16.35 -2.59
N SER A 106 2.16 -17.62 -2.15
CA SER A 106 2.10 -18.78 -3.04
C SER A 106 0.81 -18.89 -3.86
N THR A 107 -0.26 -18.17 -3.47
CA THR A 107 -1.51 -18.08 -4.24
C THR A 107 -1.45 -17.11 -5.42
N LEU A 108 -0.43 -16.25 -5.46
CA LEU A 108 -0.27 -15.24 -6.51
C LEU A 108 0.20 -15.89 -7.82
N LYS A 109 -0.22 -15.30 -8.95
CA LYS A 109 0.07 -15.79 -10.30
C LYS A 109 1.14 -14.93 -10.98
N GLU A 110 2.18 -14.62 -10.23
CA GLU A 110 3.27 -13.74 -10.65
C GLU A 110 4.59 -14.18 -9.97
N PRO A 111 5.73 -13.70 -10.47
CA PRO A 111 7.00 -13.84 -9.76
C PRO A 111 6.92 -13.26 -8.35
N ILE A 112 7.25 -14.08 -7.34
CA ILE A 112 7.16 -13.69 -5.92
C ILE A 112 8.52 -13.79 -5.23
N PRO A 113 8.87 -12.83 -4.36
CA PRO A 113 9.98 -13.00 -3.43
C PRO A 113 9.79 -14.25 -2.56
N LYS A 114 10.85 -15.04 -2.40
CA LYS A 114 10.93 -16.15 -1.45
C LYS A 114 12.17 -15.99 -0.59
N GLN A 115 12.22 -16.73 0.51
CA GLN A 115 13.45 -16.80 1.30
C GLN A 115 14.62 -17.31 0.43
N PRO A 116 15.75 -16.58 0.36
CA PRO A 116 16.93 -17.03 -0.36
C PRO A 116 17.58 -18.21 0.35
N ASP A 117 18.10 -19.17 -0.41
CA ASP A 117 18.67 -20.41 0.15
C ASP A 117 20.05 -20.19 0.82
N GLY A 118 20.64 -19.01 0.66
CA GLY A 118 22.00 -18.67 1.12
C GLY A 118 22.06 -17.43 2.01
N LEU A 119 21.03 -17.18 2.83
CA LEU A 119 21.07 -16.08 3.80
C LEU A 119 22.32 -16.18 4.70
N PRO A 120 23.02 -15.06 4.96
CA PRO A 120 24.17 -15.09 5.86
C PRO A 120 23.78 -15.55 7.27
N GLU A 121 24.74 -16.15 7.97
CA GLU A 121 24.53 -16.63 9.34
C GLU A 121 24.02 -15.52 10.27
N GLY A 122 23.09 -15.89 11.16
CA GLY A 122 22.47 -14.99 12.13
C GLY A 122 21.32 -14.13 11.58
N TYR A 123 21.05 -14.13 10.27
CA TYR A 123 19.87 -13.48 9.72
C TYR A 123 18.62 -14.36 9.87
N SER A 124 17.58 -13.81 10.49
CA SER A 124 16.27 -14.45 10.61
C SER A 124 15.18 -13.59 9.97
N PHE A 125 14.09 -14.23 9.53
CA PHE A 125 12.90 -13.51 9.08
C PHE A 125 12.41 -12.58 10.20
N ALA A 126 12.07 -11.34 9.84
CA ALA A 126 11.60 -10.32 10.76
C ALA A 126 10.22 -9.79 10.37
N GLU A 127 9.98 -9.58 9.08
CA GLU A 127 8.75 -8.97 8.59
C GLU A 127 8.49 -9.34 7.13
N GLY A 128 7.23 -9.64 6.80
CA GLY A 128 6.74 -9.75 5.43
C GLY A 128 5.59 -8.78 5.21
N LYS A 129 5.49 -8.20 4.02
CA LYS A 129 4.37 -7.34 3.65
C LYS A 129 3.99 -7.58 2.21
N ILE A 130 2.69 -7.64 1.94
CA ILE A 130 2.16 -7.69 0.58
C ILE A 130 1.21 -6.52 0.43
N ILE A 131 1.38 -5.70 -0.59
CA ILE A 131 0.42 -4.65 -0.94
C ILE A 131 -0.35 -5.12 -2.16
N GLY A 132 -1.66 -5.26 -1.97
CA GLY A 132 -2.60 -5.72 -2.99
C GLY A 132 -2.60 -4.82 -4.23
N PRO A 133 -3.23 -5.30 -5.32
CA PRO A 133 -3.26 -4.57 -6.57
C PRO A 133 -4.18 -3.35 -6.45
N ASN A 134 -3.59 -2.17 -6.50
CA ASN A 134 -4.33 -0.91 -6.62
C ASN A 134 -3.74 -0.11 -7.78
N SER A 135 -4.46 -0.05 -8.91
CA SER A 135 -3.99 0.71 -10.07
C SER A 135 -5.15 1.40 -10.77
N GLY A 136 -4.84 2.42 -11.57
CA GLY A 136 -5.84 3.14 -12.36
C GLY A 136 -6.68 2.24 -13.27
N ASN A 137 -6.20 1.05 -13.63
CA ASN A 137 -6.98 0.06 -14.38
C ASN A 137 -8.13 -0.51 -13.55
N TYR A 138 -7.92 -0.81 -12.28
CA TYR A 138 -8.98 -1.27 -11.37
C TYR A 138 -10.06 -0.20 -11.19
N GLN A 139 -9.68 1.07 -11.09
CA GLN A 139 -10.65 2.16 -10.98
C GLN A 139 -11.54 2.27 -12.23
N LYS A 140 -10.93 2.17 -13.43
CA LYS A 140 -11.66 2.16 -14.70
C LYS A 140 -12.60 0.97 -14.82
N GLU A 141 -12.15 -0.21 -14.41
CA GLU A 141 -12.94 -1.45 -14.42
C GLU A 141 -14.16 -1.32 -13.48
N MET A 142 -13.95 -0.87 -12.23
CA MET A 142 -15.02 -0.64 -11.27
C MET A 142 -16.07 0.33 -11.80
N LYS A 143 -15.63 1.44 -12.41
CA LYS A 143 -16.52 2.44 -12.99
C LYS A 143 -17.31 1.88 -14.19
N ALA A 144 -16.66 1.12 -15.06
CA ALA A 144 -17.30 0.51 -16.22
C ALA A 144 -18.35 -0.53 -15.79
N GLU A 145 -18.03 -1.37 -14.80
CA GLU A 145 -18.96 -2.36 -14.24
C GLU A 145 -20.14 -1.68 -13.54
N ALA A 146 -19.90 -0.68 -12.70
CA ALA A 146 -20.95 0.08 -12.04
C ALA A 146 -21.90 0.73 -13.06
N LYS A 147 -21.35 1.34 -14.12
CA LYS A 147 -22.14 1.92 -15.22
C LYS A 147 -22.96 0.87 -15.95
N LYS A 148 -22.39 -0.29 -16.27
CA LYS A 148 -23.09 -1.41 -16.93
C LYS A 148 -24.25 -1.93 -16.06
N LEU A 149 -24.08 -1.92 -14.74
CA LEU A 149 -25.09 -2.35 -13.77
C LEU A 149 -26.09 -1.23 -13.39
N GLY A 150 -25.91 0.00 -13.90
CA GLY A 150 -26.73 1.15 -13.51
C GLY A 150 -26.61 1.52 -12.03
N LYS A 151 -25.50 1.17 -11.38
CA LYS A 151 -25.27 1.38 -9.95
C LYS A 151 -24.46 2.65 -9.70
N GLN A 152 -24.95 3.49 -8.78
CA GLN A 152 -24.20 4.66 -8.31
C GLN A 152 -23.23 4.32 -7.17
N ILE A 153 -23.46 3.22 -6.46
CA ILE A 153 -22.52 2.63 -5.49
C ILE A 153 -22.38 1.15 -5.85
N TYR A 154 -21.13 0.70 -5.94
CA TYR A 154 -20.82 -0.67 -6.31
C TYR A 154 -19.56 -1.12 -5.57
N SER A 155 -19.54 -2.34 -5.05
CA SER A 155 -18.33 -2.94 -4.56
C SER A 155 -18.17 -4.37 -5.05
N LYS A 156 -16.93 -4.85 -5.03
CA LYS A 156 -16.61 -6.25 -5.31
C LYS A 156 -15.42 -6.71 -4.49
N LYS A 157 -15.44 -8.00 -4.15
CA LYS A 157 -14.29 -8.70 -3.60
C LYS A 157 -13.18 -8.75 -4.65
N ILE A 158 -11.95 -8.49 -4.24
CA ILE A 158 -10.78 -8.47 -5.11
C ILE A 158 -10.01 -9.78 -4.91
N ASN A 159 -9.96 -10.57 -5.97
CA ASN A 159 -9.13 -11.76 -6.02
C ASN A 159 -7.72 -11.38 -6.48
N TRP A 160 -6.76 -11.46 -5.58
CA TRP A 160 -5.37 -11.07 -5.85
C TRP A 160 -4.73 -12.12 -6.75
N THR A 161 -4.45 -11.73 -7.99
CA THR A 161 -3.60 -12.50 -8.89
C THR A 161 -2.22 -11.87 -9.03
N THR A 162 -2.13 -10.57 -8.73
CA THR A 162 -0.92 -9.75 -8.81
C THR A 162 -0.84 -8.78 -7.63
N THR A 163 0.33 -8.18 -7.40
CA THR A 163 0.61 -7.25 -6.29
C THR A 163 1.34 -6.00 -6.76
N ASN A 164 1.18 -4.92 -6.00
CA ASN A 164 1.91 -3.68 -6.23
C ASN A 164 3.30 -3.71 -5.59
N LEU A 165 3.41 -4.26 -4.39
CA LEU A 165 4.64 -4.37 -3.63
C LEU A 165 4.62 -5.66 -2.81
N ILE A 166 5.76 -6.34 -2.73
CA ILE A 166 6.03 -7.34 -1.71
C ILE A 166 7.35 -6.97 -1.07
N THR A 167 7.45 -7.06 0.25
CA THR A 167 8.73 -6.93 0.98
C THR A 167 8.93 -8.08 1.94
N LEU A 168 10.15 -8.61 2.00
CA LEU A 168 10.59 -9.56 3.04
C LEU A 168 11.83 -9.00 3.70
N LYS A 169 11.81 -8.84 5.01
CA LYS A 169 12.91 -8.29 5.79
C LYS A 169 13.49 -9.35 6.70
N TYR A 170 14.81 -9.47 6.64
CA TYR A 170 15.63 -10.33 7.48
C TYR A 170 16.54 -9.46 8.32
N LYS A 171 16.76 -9.82 9.58
CA LYS A 171 17.60 -9.05 10.51
C LYS A 171 18.63 -9.91 11.21
N ASN A 172 19.78 -9.30 11.50
CA ASN A 172 20.81 -9.79 12.41
C ASN A 172 21.31 -8.59 13.24
N GLY A 173 20.86 -8.47 14.48
CA GLY A 173 21.04 -7.25 15.28
C GLY A 173 20.46 -6.02 14.58
N ASP A 174 21.29 -4.99 14.42
CA ASP A 174 20.91 -3.74 13.73
C ASP A 174 20.96 -3.83 12.20
N ASN A 175 21.58 -4.89 11.66
CA ASN A 175 21.69 -5.07 10.22
C ASN A 175 20.42 -5.70 9.64
N TYR A 176 20.04 -5.27 8.44
CA TYR A 176 18.96 -5.88 7.67
C TYR A 176 19.35 -6.22 6.24
N ILE A 177 18.71 -7.26 5.72
CA ILE A 177 18.59 -7.56 4.30
C ILE A 177 17.10 -7.56 3.97
N GLN A 178 16.67 -6.73 3.03
CA GLN A 178 15.28 -6.64 2.62
C GLN A 178 15.15 -6.96 1.14
N LEU A 179 14.36 -7.98 0.83
CA LEU A 179 13.90 -8.29 -0.51
C LEU A 179 12.66 -7.47 -0.81
N GLN A 180 12.55 -6.98 -2.04
CA GLN A 180 11.34 -6.37 -2.53
C GLN A 180 11.02 -6.77 -3.96
N SER A 181 9.74 -6.85 -4.28
CA SER A 181 9.25 -6.84 -5.66
C SER A 181 8.26 -5.71 -5.85
N THR A 182 8.40 -4.93 -6.91
CA THR A 182 7.44 -3.89 -7.30
C THR A 182 6.89 -4.16 -8.69
N ARG A 183 5.64 -3.75 -8.90
CA ARG A 183 5.08 -3.68 -10.24
C ARG A 183 5.87 -2.66 -11.06
N LEU A 184 6.24 -3.03 -12.29
CA LEU A 184 6.82 -2.10 -13.26
C LEU A 184 5.72 -1.32 -13.96
N ASP A 185 5.93 -0.01 -14.13
CA ASP A 185 5.22 0.75 -15.13
C ASP A 185 5.82 0.48 -16.51
N ALA A 186 5.01 0.56 -17.57
CA ALA A 186 5.43 0.25 -18.94
C ALA A 186 6.64 1.08 -19.44
N LYS A 187 6.96 2.18 -18.76
CA LYS A 187 8.09 3.07 -19.08
C LYS A 187 9.41 2.62 -18.46
N ASP A 188 9.38 1.68 -17.51
CA ASP A 188 10.51 1.34 -16.65
C ASP A 188 11.21 0.01 -17.03
N ASN A 189 10.86 -0.59 -18.17
CA ASN A 189 11.31 -1.95 -18.54
C ASN A 189 12.76 -2.09 -19.04
N LYS A 190 13.59 -1.04 -18.94
CA LYS A 190 14.85 -0.95 -19.72
C LYS A 190 16.08 -1.54 -19.05
N GLN A 191 15.96 -2.03 -17.81
CA GLN A 191 17.11 -2.57 -17.10
C GLN A 191 17.50 -3.95 -17.64
N LYS A 192 18.79 -4.15 -17.96
CA LYS A 192 19.38 -5.46 -18.27
C LYS A 192 20.32 -5.88 -17.13
N GLY A 193 20.11 -7.08 -16.60
CA GLY A 193 20.93 -7.64 -15.52
C GLY A 193 20.81 -6.87 -14.20
N TYR A 194 21.83 -6.99 -13.36
CA TYR A 194 21.86 -6.38 -12.03
C TYR A 194 22.42 -4.96 -12.03
N THR A 195 21.74 -4.06 -11.34
CA THR A 195 22.25 -2.70 -11.03
C THR A 195 22.56 -2.64 -9.56
N TYR A 196 23.75 -2.16 -9.22
CA TYR A 196 24.20 -2.02 -7.84
C TYR A 196 24.46 -0.54 -7.53
N LEU A 197 23.90 -0.05 -6.42
CA LEU A 197 24.03 1.32 -5.95
C LEU A 197 24.37 1.27 -4.46
N THR A 198 25.50 1.86 -4.07
CA THR A 198 25.88 1.90 -2.65
C THR A 198 25.11 2.97 -1.88
N ALA A 199 25.04 2.82 -0.56
CA ALA A 199 24.54 3.85 0.34
C ALA A 199 25.22 5.22 0.14
N GLU A 200 26.53 5.24 -0.09
CA GLU A 200 27.30 6.46 -0.33
C GLU A 200 26.92 7.12 -1.66
N GLU A 201 26.79 6.33 -2.72
CA GLU A 201 26.34 6.83 -4.04
C GLU A 201 24.90 7.34 -3.98
N MET A 202 24.02 6.67 -3.24
CA MET A 202 22.65 7.10 -3.03
C MET A 202 22.59 8.45 -2.31
N LYS A 203 23.38 8.62 -1.25
CA LYS A 203 23.51 9.89 -0.52
C LYS A 203 24.07 11.00 -1.41
N LYS A 204 25.07 10.70 -2.24
CA LYS A 204 25.66 11.66 -3.18
C LYS A 204 24.66 12.11 -4.25
N LYS A 205 23.86 11.19 -4.79
CA LYS A 205 22.82 11.49 -5.78
C LYS A 205 21.64 12.24 -5.17
N ASN A 206 21.34 12.00 -3.90
CA ASN A 206 20.24 12.62 -3.17
C ASN A 206 20.72 13.27 -1.86
N PRO A 207 21.41 14.42 -1.89
CA PRO A 207 22.02 15.00 -0.68
C PRO A 207 21.04 15.35 0.45
N LYS A 208 19.76 15.51 0.12
CA LYS A 208 18.67 15.82 1.06
C LYS A 208 17.91 14.58 1.56
N ILE A 209 18.34 13.38 1.16
CA ILE A 209 17.70 12.15 1.61
C ILE A 209 17.93 11.97 3.11
N SER A 210 16.87 11.68 3.86
CA SER A 210 16.98 11.38 5.28
C SER A 210 17.75 10.08 5.49
N ALA A 211 18.49 9.98 6.60
CA ALA A 211 19.42 8.88 6.86
C ALA A 211 18.74 7.51 6.85
N GLU A 212 17.49 7.43 7.29
CA GLU A 212 16.66 6.23 7.33
C GLU A 212 16.34 5.65 5.95
N PHE A 213 16.42 6.45 4.89
CA PHE A 213 16.19 6.00 3.51
C PHE A 213 17.48 5.71 2.74
N ILE A 214 18.65 5.98 3.34
CA ILE A 214 19.94 5.65 2.75
C ILE A 214 20.15 4.13 2.85
N SER A 215 20.37 3.48 1.72
CA SER A 215 20.61 2.04 1.66
C SER A 215 21.54 1.67 0.51
N THR A 216 22.21 0.54 0.64
CA THR A 216 22.82 -0.14 -0.51
C THR A 216 21.73 -0.97 -1.18
N THR A 217 21.62 -0.88 -2.52
CA THR A 217 20.58 -1.54 -3.30
C THR A 217 21.19 -2.32 -4.47
N LEU A 218 20.82 -3.59 -4.58
CA LEU A 218 20.94 -4.37 -5.80
C LEU A 218 19.54 -4.49 -6.43
N SER A 219 19.33 -4.02 -7.66
CA SER A 219 18.05 -4.16 -8.37
C SER A 219 18.19 -4.98 -9.65
N TRP A 220 17.11 -5.62 -10.08
CA TRP A 220 16.99 -6.30 -11.38
C TRP A 220 15.54 -6.34 -11.84
N ILE A 221 15.34 -6.66 -13.12
CA ILE A 221 14.03 -6.94 -13.69
C ILE A 221 13.99 -8.41 -14.09
N GLU A 222 12.91 -9.10 -13.72
CA GLU A 222 12.65 -10.47 -14.09
C GLU A 222 11.15 -10.65 -14.30
N ASN A 223 10.75 -11.24 -15.43
CA ASN A 223 9.34 -11.54 -15.75
C ASN A 223 8.38 -10.36 -15.52
N ASP A 224 8.72 -9.19 -16.08
CA ASP A 224 7.95 -7.94 -15.98
C ASP A 224 7.72 -7.41 -14.55
N LYS A 225 8.54 -7.85 -13.59
CA LYS A 225 8.61 -7.31 -12.24
C LYS A 225 9.99 -6.72 -11.95
N ALA A 226 10.00 -5.62 -11.21
CA ALA A 226 11.21 -5.09 -10.62
C ALA A 226 11.43 -5.78 -9.28
N PHE A 227 12.67 -6.17 -9.04
CA PHE A 227 13.13 -6.74 -7.80
C PHE A 227 14.30 -5.94 -7.26
N ALA A 228 14.45 -5.95 -5.93
CA ALA A 228 15.65 -5.45 -5.32
C ALA A 228 15.96 -6.14 -4.00
N ILE A 229 17.24 -6.14 -3.65
CA ILE A 229 17.74 -6.39 -2.30
C ILE A 229 18.29 -5.07 -1.77
N THR A 230 17.84 -4.65 -0.60
CA THR A 230 18.37 -3.49 0.11
C THR A 230 18.99 -3.88 1.44
N THR A 231 20.05 -3.18 1.81
CA THR A 231 20.71 -3.31 3.12
C THR A 231 20.97 -1.93 3.72
N ASN A 232 20.98 -1.85 5.06
CA ASN A 232 21.39 -0.63 5.76
C ASN A 232 22.85 -0.25 5.44
N PRO A 233 23.22 1.03 5.63
CA PRO A 233 24.62 1.45 5.61
C PRO A 233 25.42 0.66 6.67
N GLY A 234 26.63 0.22 6.31
CA GLY A 234 27.49 -0.57 7.18
C GLY A 234 27.20 -2.09 7.21
N ASN A 235 26.17 -2.56 6.48
CA ASN A 235 25.97 -4.00 6.31
C ASN A 235 27.19 -4.64 5.61
N PRO A 236 27.68 -5.81 6.08
CA PRO A 236 28.88 -6.43 5.52
C PRO A 236 28.71 -7.08 4.14
N SER A 237 27.48 -7.20 3.64
CA SER A 237 27.20 -7.89 2.37
C SER A 237 27.82 -7.18 1.17
N THR A 238 28.62 -7.90 0.39
CA THR A 238 29.20 -7.38 -0.85
C THR A 238 28.20 -7.44 -2.01
N LYS A 239 28.51 -6.75 -3.12
CA LYS A 239 27.72 -6.88 -4.37
C LYS A 239 27.55 -8.34 -4.80
N ASP A 240 28.61 -9.14 -4.72
CA ASP A 240 28.59 -10.54 -5.14
C ASP A 240 27.72 -11.40 -4.21
N ASP A 241 27.71 -11.11 -2.91
CA ASP A 241 26.84 -11.79 -1.96
C ASP A 241 25.37 -11.48 -2.25
N LEU A 242 25.04 -10.22 -2.51
CA LEU A 242 23.67 -9.84 -2.89
C LEU A 242 23.25 -10.49 -4.21
N ILE A 243 24.15 -10.63 -5.19
CA ILE A 243 23.85 -11.33 -6.45
C ILE A 243 23.59 -12.82 -6.20
N LYS A 244 24.35 -13.48 -5.31
CA LYS A 244 24.10 -14.88 -4.93
C LYS A 244 22.73 -15.05 -4.30
N LEU A 245 22.33 -14.14 -3.40
CA LEU A 245 20.98 -14.13 -2.82
C LEU A 245 19.91 -13.93 -3.90
N ALA A 246 20.09 -12.95 -4.79
CA ALA A 246 19.13 -12.63 -5.84
C ALA A 246 18.79 -13.82 -6.75
N LYS A 247 19.76 -14.69 -7.03
CA LYS A 247 19.58 -15.88 -7.87
C LYS A 247 18.62 -16.92 -7.27
N THR A 248 18.42 -16.93 -5.97
CA THR A 248 17.53 -17.88 -5.27
C THR A 248 16.35 -17.19 -4.58
N ALA A 249 16.24 -15.86 -4.71
CA ALA A 249 15.27 -15.03 -4.00
C ALA A 249 13.88 -14.96 -4.67
N VAL A 250 13.70 -15.54 -5.86
CA VAL A 250 12.44 -15.42 -6.62
C VAL A 250 11.91 -16.81 -6.96
N LYS A 251 10.64 -17.05 -6.64
CA LYS A 251 9.88 -18.15 -7.26
C LYS A 251 9.35 -17.65 -8.59
N LYS A 252 9.69 -18.38 -9.64
CA LYS A 252 9.27 -18.13 -11.02
C LYS A 252 7.84 -18.60 -11.26
#